data_AF-A0A6A4ZAY2-F1
#
_entry.id   AF-A0A6A4ZAY2-F1
#
_cell.length_a   1.000
_cell.length_b   1.000
_cell.length_c   1.000
_cell.angle_alpha   90.00
_cell.angle_beta   90.00
_cell.angle_gamma   90.00
#
_symmetry.space_group_name_H-M   'P 1'
#
loop_
_entity.id
_entity.type
_entity.pdbx_description
1 polymer ?
#
loop_
_entity_poly.entity_id
_entity_poly.type
_entity_poly.pdbx_seq_one_letter_code
_entity_poly.pdbx_strand_id
1 'polypeptide(L)'
;MRLALFRVGTSLASRLKSIKLDVAKFGGAESDKLLRWLLQVSTAADAQRIPDDATRVTFAMSHLKGRAEDWAFSKRLTGRHCFPSFAVFETKVKAMFLPPNSVIARSIYLVCKQGKRSLQEFIQDLRFLANINDEESLPESLRVTVFMDGLNQGPVCSQLFCVYPDTFEEAVRIALSESFSSSSAHVLRGLLGHGCLHAHPGIGRPHMFQLRLPWLLFPRMSGISPCGVSRVYLTWFLPSEWST
;
A
#
# COMPACT_ATOMS: atom_id res chain seq x y z
N MET A 1 -53.66 0.05 49.87
CA MET A 1 -53.21 -0.75 48.71
C MET A 1 -51.79 -0.34 48.37
N ARG A 2 -50.81 -1.26 48.49
CA ARG A 2 -49.42 -1.04 48.06
C ARG A 2 -49.25 -1.61 46.65
N LEU A 3 -48.87 -0.78 45.68
CA LEU A 3 -48.46 -1.23 44.35
C LEU A 3 -47.04 -1.81 44.43
N ALA A 4 -46.87 -3.06 44.04
CA ALA A 4 -45.58 -3.68 43.82
C ALA A 4 -45.09 -3.33 42.41
N LEU A 5 -43.96 -2.61 42.30
CA LEU A 5 -43.21 -2.51 41.05
C LEU A 5 -42.07 -3.54 41.11
N PHE A 6 -42.26 -4.63 40.38
CA PHE A 6 -41.22 -5.62 40.10
C PHE A 6 -40.11 -4.95 39.30
N ARG A 7 -38.93 -4.78 39.90
CA ARG A 7 -37.72 -4.40 39.16
C ARG A 7 -37.08 -5.69 38.66
N VAL A 8 -37.45 -6.11 37.46
CA VAL A 8 -36.69 -7.13 36.71
C VAL A 8 -35.35 -6.49 36.36
N GLY A 9 -34.33 -6.82 37.16
CA GLY A 9 -32.95 -6.48 36.87
C GLY A 9 -32.47 -7.33 35.70
N THR A 10 -32.56 -6.82 34.48
CA THR A 10 -31.84 -7.36 33.33
C THR A 10 -30.35 -7.05 33.50
N SER A 11 -29.65 -7.84 34.32
CA SER A 11 -28.19 -7.91 34.32
C SER A 11 -27.73 -8.79 33.15
N LEU A 12 -27.84 -8.26 31.94
CA LEU A 12 -27.27 -8.86 30.73
C LEU A 12 -26.18 -7.96 30.12
N ALA A 13 -25.40 -7.26 30.96
CA ALA A 13 -24.12 -6.73 30.53
C ALA A 13 -23.13 -7.91 30.46
N SER A 14 -22.96 -8.44 29.25
CA SER A 14 -22.19 -9.65 28.93
C SER A 14 -20.84 -9.69 29.65
N ARG A 15 -20.56 -10.77 30.38
CA ARG A 15 -19.24 -11.13 30.92
C ARG A 15 -18.28 -11.58 29.81
N LEU A 16 -18.22 -10.85 28.70
CA LEU A 16 -17.28 -11.15 27.62
C LEU A 16 -15.88 -10.78 28.11
N LYS A 17 -15.02 -11.81 28.19
CA LYS A 17 -13.63 -11.70 28.66
C LYS A 17 -12.84 -10.82 27.69
N SER A 18 -12.13 -9.83 28.20
CA SER A 18 -11.16 -9.05 27.44
C SER A 18 -10.05 -9.97 26.92
N ILE A 19 -9.69 -9.84 25.65
CA ILE A 19 -8.60 -10.61 25.04
C ILE A 19 -7.37 -9.71 25.00
N LYS A 20 -6.30 -10.11 25.69
CA LYS A 20 -5.02 -9.40 25.62
C LYS A 20 -4.30 -9.83 24.35
N LEU A 21 -4.21 -8.93 23.39
CA LEU A 21 -3.39 -9.13 22.18
C LEU A 21 -1.94 -8.71 22.48
N ASP A 22 -0.98 -9.45 21.92
CA ASP A 22 0.42 -9.03 21.93
C ASP A 22 0.61 -7.92 20.89
N VAL A 23 1.24 -6.82 21.31
CA VAL A 23 1.45 -5.65 20.47
C VAL A 23 2.92 -5.30 20.49
N ALA A 24 3.53 -5.33 19.30
CA ALA A 24 4.93 -4.98 19.12
C ALA A 24 5.24 -3.57 19.65
N LYS A 25 6.45 -3.38 20.16
CA LYS A 25 6.92 -2.07 20.62
C LYS A 25 7.39 -1.22 19.43
N PHE A 26 6.95 0.04 19.35
CA PHE A 26 7.40 0.98 18.32
C PHE A 26 8.57 1.85 18.80
N GLY A 27 9.67 1.84 18.04
CA GLY A 27 10.92 2.50 18.41
C GLY A 27 11.13 3.92 17.86
N GLY A 28 10.33 4.36 16.89
CA GLY A 28 10.46 5.69 16.28
C GLY A 28 11.47 5.83 15.13
N ALA A 29 12.16 4.76 14.72
CA ALA A 29 13.08 4.77 13.57
C ALA A 29 12.45 4.25 12.26
N GLU A 30 11.53 3.30 12.38
CA GLU A 30 10.94 2.56 11.25
C GLU A 30 9.60 3.18 10.85
N SER A 31 9.66 4.32 10.17
CA SER A 31 8.46 5.08 9.76
C SER A 31 7.46 4.26 8.94
N ASP A 32 7.95 3.30 8.14
CA ASP A 32 7.19 2.34 7.34
C ASP A 32 6.34 1.38 8.20
N LYS A 33 6.72 1.16 9.46
CA LYS A 33 5.99 0.27 10.38
C LYS A 33 4.98 1.02 11.26
N LEU A 34 4.99 2.35 11.24
CA LEU A 34 4.16 3.14 12.15
C LEU A 34 2.66 2.90 11.94
N LEU A 35 2.18 2.95 10.70
CA LEU A 35 0.74 2.75 10.44
C LEU A 35 0.28 1.34 10.84
N ARG A 36 1.11 0.33 10.58
CA ARG A 36 0.84 -1.05 11.02
C ARG A 36 0.79 -1.14 12.55
N TRP A 37 1.72 -0.49 13.24
CA TRP A 37 1.74 -0.45 14.69
C TRP A 37 0.52 0.27 15.28
N LEU A 38 0.12 1.43 14.72
CA LEU A 38 -1.09 2.16 15.14
C LEU A 38 -2.34 1.28 15.02
N LEU A 39 -2.49 0.57 13.89
CA LEU A 39 -3.59 -0.37 13.68
C LEU A 39 -3.59 -1.50 14.72
N GLN A 40 -2.42 -2.09 15.02
CA GLN A 40 -2.29 -3.14 16.03
C GLN A 40 -2.66 -2.64 17.44
N VAL A 41 -2.20 -1.44 17.82
CA VAL A 41 -2.51 -0.82 19.11
C VAL A 41 -4.00 -0.51 19.24
N SER A 42 -4.62 0.09 18.21
CA SER A 42 -6.06 0.36 18.22
C SER A 42 -6.85 -0.93 18.37
N THR A 43 -6.53 -1.94 17.55
CA THR A 43 -7.19 -3.25 17.59
C THR A 43 -7.05 -3.92 18.96
N ALA A 44 -5.87 -3.81 19.59
CA ALA A 44 -5.64 -4.36 20.92
C ALA A 44 -6.37 -3.60 22.04
N ALA A 45 -6.52 -2.28 21.91
CA ALA A 45 -7.32 -1.49 22.83
C ALA A 45 -8.81 -1.86 22.72
N ASP A 46 -9.31 -2.08 21.50
CA ASP A 46 -10.69 -2.48 21.24
C ASP A 46 -10.97 -3.91 21.75
N ALA A 47 -10.05 -4.84 21.51
CA ALA A 47 -10.13 -6.22 22.03
C ALA A 47 -10.07 -6.28 23.57
N GLN A 48 -9.36 -5.34 24.20
CA GLN A 48 -9.33 -5.17 25.65
C GLN A 48 -10.50 -4.36 26.19
N ARG A 49 -11.36 -3.81 25.33
CA ARG A 49 -12.52 -2.98 25.67
C ARG A 49 -12.16 -1.78 26.53
N ILE A 50 -11.08 -1.07 26.16
CA ILE A 50 -10.68 0.16 26.84
C ILE A 50 -11.61 1.30 26.36
N PRO A 51 -12.55 1.78 27.19
CA PRO A 51 -13.60 2.70 26.72
C PRO A 51 -13.18 4.17 26.79
N ASP A 52 -12.21 4.48 27.63
CA ASP A 52 -11.75 5.84 27.92
C ASP A 52 -10.51 6.19 27.11
N ASP A 53 -10.54 7.36 26.49
CA ASP A 53 -9.49 7.82 25.58
C ASP A 53 -8.17 8.08 26.30
N ALA A 54 -8.19 8.60 27.53
CA ALA A 54 -6.96 8.79 28.31
C ALA A 54 -6.28 7.45 28.63
N THR A 55 -7.09 6.42 28.89
CA THR A 55 -6.63 5.05 29.11
C THR A 55 -6.13 4.41 27.82
N ARG A 56 -6.79 4.63 26.67
CA ARG A 56 -6.31 4.17 25.35
C ARG A 56 -4.97 4.81 24.98
N VAL A 57 -4.81 6.11 25.21
CA VAL A 57 -3.54 6.82 25.02
C VAL A 57 -2.45 6.26 25.94
N THR A 58 -2.76 6.04 27.22
CA THR A 58 -1.79 5.49 28.17
C THR A 58 -1.39 4.05 27.79
N PHE A 59 -2.34 3.24 27.35
CA PHE A 59 -2.08 1.92 26.78
C PHE A 59 -1.14 2.02 25.57
N ALA A 60 -1.44 2.86 24.58
CA ALA A 60 -0.60 3.05 23.41
C ALA A 60 0.82 3.53 23.73
N MET A 61 0.93 4.51 24.64
CA MET A 61 2.23 5.00 25.11
C MET A 61 3.03 3.90 25.80
N SER A 62 2.38 2.99 26.54
CA SER A 62 3.05 1.84 27.13
C SER A 62 3.65 0.89 26.09
N HIS A 63 3.26 0.97 24.81
CA HIS A 63 3.82 0.20 23.70
C HIS A 63 4.87 0.98 22.87
N LEU A 64 5.29 2.15 23.31
CA LEU A 64 6.44 2.86 22.75
C LEU A 64 7.75 2.37 23.38
N LYS A 65 8.86 2.59 22.68
CA LYS A 65 10.23 2.41 23.20
C LYS A 65 11.18 3.39 22.54
N GLY A 66 12.34 3.63 23.17
CA GLY A 66 13.43 4.43 22.58
C GLY A 66 12.97 5.83 22.15
N ARG A 67 13.29 6.24 20.92
CA ARG A 67 12.98 7.60 20.43
C ARG A 67 11.49 7.96 20.53
N ALA A 68 10.61 6.99 20.27
CA ALA A 68 9.17 7.25 20.34
C ALA A 68 8.67 7.48 21.77
N GLU A 69 9.26 6.75 22.72
CA GLU A 69 8.98 6.90 24.14
C GLU A 69 9.49 8.26 24.66
N ASP A 70 10.76 8.61 24.36
CA ASP A 70 11.37 9.88 24.75
C ASP A 70 10.56 11.08 24.25
N TRP A 71 10.13 11.04 22.99
CA TRP A 71 9.25 12.06 22.40
C TRP A 71 7.92 12.17 23.15
N ALA A 72 7.25 11.04 23.43
CA ALA A 72 5.94 11.05 24.07
C ALA A 72 6.02 11.59 25.50
N PHE A 73 7.09 11.25 26.24
CA PHE A 73 7.35 11.81 27.56
C PHE A 73 7.67 13.30 27.50
N SER A 74 8.51 13.73 26.55
CA SER A 74 8.79 15.15 26.33
C SER A 74 7.50 15.95 26.08
N LYS A 75 6.58 15.43 25.25
CA LYS A 75 5.27 16.05 25.03
C LYS A 75 4.44 16.14 26.31
N ARG A 76 4.43 15.11 27.16
CA ARG A 76 3.73 15.15 28.46
C ARG A 76 4.32 16.19 29.41
N LEU A 77 5.64 16.38 29.41
CA LEU A 77 6.30 17.42 30.22
C LEU A 77 5.85 18.83 29.80
N THR A 78 5.60 19.05 28.51
CA THR A 78 5.14 20.36 28.01
C THR A 78 3.67 20.67 28.32
N GLY A 79 2.86 19.70 28.74
CA GLY A 79 1.47 19.96 29.10
C GLY A 79 0.68 18.71 29.51
N ARG A 80 -0.09 18.84 30.59
CA ARG A 80 -0.89 17.75 31.18
C ARG A 80 -1.96 17.17 30.24
N HIS A 81 -2.39 17.96 29.25
CA HIS A 81 -3.40 17.60 28.25
C HIS A 81 -2.81 17.48 26.84
N CYS A 82 -1.55 17.08 26.70
CA CYS A 82 -0.88 16.99 25.40
C CYS A 82 -1.55 15.99 24.42
N PHE A 83 -2.30 15.02 24.94
CA PHE A 83 -3.06 14.02 24.20
C PHE A 83 -4.48 13.90 24.78
N PRO A 84 -5.41 14.80 24.40
CA PRO A 84 -6.76 14.82 24.94
C PRO A 84 -7.66 13.67 24.45
N SER A 85 -7.30 13.05 23.32
CA SER A 85 -8.01 11.92 22.72
C SER A 85 -7.03 10.97 22.04
N PHE A 86 -7.48 9.73 21.78
CA PHE A 86 -6.67 8.77 21.04
C PHE A 86 -6.39 9.26 19.61
N ALA A 87 -7.40 9.83 18.94
CA ALA A 87 -7.25 10.41 17.60
C ALA A 87 -6.19 11.53 17.53
N VAL A 88 -6.14 12.39 18.56
CA VAL A 88 -5.11 13.46 18.62
C VAL A 88 -3.72 12.87 18.88
N PHE A 89 -3.63 11.82 19.70
CA PHE A 89 -2.38 11.08 19.86
C PHE A 89 -1.90 10.46 18.54
N GLU A 90 -2.77 9.76 17.80
CA GLU A 90 -2.45 9.19 16.49
C GLU A 90 -1.95 10.26 15.52
N THR A 91 -2.66 11.39 15.43
CA THR A 91 -2.29 12.51 14.56
C THR A 91 -0.90 13.05 14.90
N LYS A 92 -0.60 13.25 16.19
CA LYS A 92 0.72 13.76 16.63
C LYS A 92 1.83 12.75 16.42
N VAL A 93 1.57 11.46 16.64
CA VAL A 93 2.53 10.36 16.39
C VAL A 93 2.85 10.27 14.90
N LYS A 94 1.81 10.29 14.04
CA LYS A 94 1.96 10.35 12.59
C LYS A 94 2.80 11.56 12.18
N ALA A 95 2.45 12.76 12.63
CA ALA A 95 3.18 13.99 12.28
C ALA A 95 4.65 13.98 12.74
N MET A 96 4.99 13.26 13.82
CA MET A 96 6.36 13.18 14.32
C MET A 96 7.20 12.12 13.60
N PHE A 97 6.62 10.94 13.35
CA PHE A 97 7.36 9.76 12.93
C PHE A 97 7.10 9.33 11.49
N LEU A 98 6.08 9.87 10.84
CA LEU A 98 6.02 9.83 9.38
C LEU A 98 6.88 10.96 8.82
N PRO A 99 7.57 10.72 7.70
CA PRO A 99 8.18 11.80 6.95
C PRO A 99 7.15 12.93 6.72
N PRO A 100 7.44 14.22 7.02
CA PRO A 100 6.60 15.41 6.82
C PRO A 100 6.03 15.68 5.41
N ASN A 101 6.06 14.70 4.51
CA ASN A 101 6.09 14.92 3.09
C ASN A 101 5.13 13.95 2.43
N SER A 102 3.83 14.29 2.51
CA SER A 102 2.85 13.89 1.50
C SER A 102 3.42 14.09 0.09
N VAL A 103 4.27 15.11 -0.14
CA VAL A 103 4.98 15.32 -1.42
C VAL A 103 5.92 14.18 -1.79
N ILE A 104 6.73 13.65 -0.86
CA ILE A 104 7.65 12.54 -1.18
C ILE A 104 6.89 11.22 -1.21
N ALA A 105 5.94 10.98 -0.30
CA ALA A 105 5.06 9.82 -0.38
C ALA A 105 4.29 9.79 -1.70
N ARG A 106 3.76 10.93 -2.15
CA ARG A 106 3.12 11.13 -3.45
C ARG A 106 4.09 10.94 -4.60
N SER A 107 5.30 11.49 -4.51
CA SER A 107 6.33 11.25 -5.53
C SER A 107 6.69 9.77 -5.65
N ILE A 108 6.84 9.06 -4.53
CA ILE A 108 7.14 7.62 -4.50
C ILE A 108 5.94 6.83 -5.03
N TYR A 109 4.71 7.20 -4.65
CA TYR A 109 3.48 6.59 -5.16
C TYR A 109 3.44 6.64 -6.69
N LEU A 110 3.64 7.83 -7.27
CA LEU A 110 3.58 8.07 -8.71
C LEU A 110 4.60 7.27 -9.52
N VAL A 111 5.74 6.89 -8.93
CA VAL A 111 6.79 6.13 -9.61
C VAL A 111 6.84 4.65 -9.17
N CYS A 112 5.90 4.20 -8.34
CA CYS A 112 5.92 2.85 -7.79
C CYS A 112 5.61 1.81 -8.87
N LYS A 113 6.53 0.86 -9.08
CA LYS A 113 6.39 -0.26 -10.04
C LYS A 113 6.48 -1.61 -9.35
N GLN A 114 5.64 -2.57 -9.70
CA GLN A 114 5.65 -3.93 -9.14
C GLN A 114 7.06 -4.54 -9.16
N GLY A 115 7.72 -4.54 -10.31
CA GLY A 115 9.10 -4.99 -10.45
C GLY A 115 9.27 -6.45 -10.05
N LYS A 116 10.19 -6.77 -9.14
CA LYS A 116 10.41 -8.15 -8.68
C LYS A 116 9.48 -8.59 -7.54
N ARG A 117 8.65 -7.68 -7.00
CA ARG A 117 7.76 -7.94 -5.87
C ARG A 117 6.56 -8.79 -6.29
N SER A 118 6.01 -9.54 -5.35
CA SER A 118 4.72 -10.18 -5.56
C SER A 118 3.62 -9.14 -5.76
N LEU A 119 2.53 -9.53 -6.42
CA LEU A 119 1.37 -8.65 -6.62
C LEU A 119 0.81 -8.15 -5.28
N GLN A 120 0.76 -9.01 -4.26
CA GLN A 120 0.28 -8.67 -2.92
C GLN A 120 1.16 -7.62 -2.23
N GLU A 121 2.49 -7.78 -2.27
CA GLU A 121 3.42 -6.79 -1.69
C GLU A 121 3.27 -5.43 -2.38
N PHE A 122 3.21 -5.42 -3.71
CA PHE A 122 3.01 -4.19 -4.48
C PHE A 122 1.69 -3.48 -4.14
N ILE A 123 0.59 -4.23 -4.02
CA ILE A 123 -0.72 -3.68 -3.61
C ILE A 123 -0.63 -3.06 -2.21
N GLN A 124 0.00 -3.74 -1.26
CA GLN A 124 0.13 -3.24 0.10
C GLN A 124 0.97 -1.97 0.18
N ASP A 125 2.08 -1.90 -0.57
CA ASP A 125 2.91 -0.71 -0.63
C ASP A 125 2.14 0.49 -1.22
N LEU A 126 1.36 0.27 -2.28
CA LEU A 126 0.51 1.33 -2.84
C LEU A 126 -0.59 1.78 -1.87
N ARG A 127 -1.25 0.86 -1.17
CA ARG A 127 -2.24 1.22 -0.13
C ARG A 127 -1.60 2.03 0.98
N PHE A 128 -0.43 1.61 1.45
CA PHE A 128 0.32 2.30 2.48
C PHE A 128 0.69 3.72 2.06
N LEU A 129 1.28 3.89 0.87
CA LEU A 129 1.66 5.19 0.34
C LEU A 129 0.47 6.12 0.08
N ALA A 130 -0.66 5.58 -0.38
CA ALA A 130 -1.89 6.35 -0.55
C ALA A 130 -2.45 6.85 0.78
N ASN A 131 -2.33 6.06 1.85
CA ASN A 131 -2.88 6.37 3.17
C ASN A 131 -1.98 7.28 4.04
N ILE A 132 -0.75 7.56 3.61
CA ILE A 132 0.09 8.62 4.23
C ILE A 132 -0.38 10.02 3.80
N ASN A 133 -1.14 10.13 2.70
CA ASN A 133 -1.63 11.40 2.17
C ASN A 133 -2.95 11.81 2.87
N ASP A 134 -2.88 12.20 4.14
CA ASP A 134 -4.06 12.46 4.99
C ASP A 134 -4.85 13.75 4.61
N GLU A 135 -4.30 14.70 3.83
CA GLU A 135 -4.96 16.00 3.55
C GLU A 135 -5.50 16.17 2.11
N GLU A 136 -5.07 15.34 1.17
CA GLU A 136 -5.57 15.33 -0.21
C GLU A 136 -5.50 13.89 -0.72
N SER A 137 -6.56 13.13 -0.47
CA SER A 137 -6.68 11.78 -1.02
C SER A 137 -6.46 11.85 -2.53
N LEU A 138 -5.53 11.04 -3.05
CA LEU A 138 -5.25 11.01 -4.48
C LEU A 138 -6.56 10.68 -5.23
N PRO A 139 -6.88 11.38 -6.33
CA PRO A 139 -8.04 11.05 -7.14
C PRO A 139 -8.02 9.56 -7.52
N GLU A 140 -9.17 8.88 -7.43
CA GLU A 140 -9.26 7.45 -7.73
C GLU A 140 -8.71 7.11 -9.13
N SER A 141 -8.97 7.96 -10.12
CA SER A 141 -8.41 7.82 -11.46
C SER A 141 -6.88 7.77 -11.49
N LEU A 142 -6.21 8.57 -10.66
CA LEU A 142 -4.76 8.56 -10.53
C LEU A 142 -4.28 7.29 -9.84
N ARG A 143 -5.01 6.81 -8.82
CA ARG A 143 -4.68 5.57 -8.11
C ARG A 143 -4.78 4.34 -9.02
N VAL A 144 -5.86 4.27 -9.80
CA VAL A 144 -6.07 3.24 -10.83
C VAL A 144 -4.95 3.29 -11.87
N THR A 145 -4.66 4.49 -12.40
CA THR A 145 -3.64 4.67 -13.44
C THR A 145 -2.26 4.23 -12.95
N VAL A 146 -1.84 4.67 -11.77
CA VAL A 146 -0.55 4.29 -11.17
C VAL A 146 -0.50 2.78 -10.91
N PHE A 147 -1.59 2.18 -10.44
CA PHE A 147 -1.64 0.74 -10.23
C PHE A 147 -1.47 -0.02 -11.56
N MET A 148 -2.25 0.31 -12.58
CA MET A 148 -2.21 -0.34 -13.89
C MET A 148 -0.85 -0.16 -14.59
N ASP A 149 -0.33 1.06 -14.62
CA ASP A 149 0.98 1.38 -15.19
C ASP A 149 2.13 0.78 -14.37
N GLY A 150 1.91 0.53 -13.07
CA GLY A 150 2.87 -0.07 -12.16
C GLY A 150 3.02 -1.57 -12.30
N LEU A 151 2.03 -2.28 -12.85
CA LEU A 151 2.05 -3.74 -12.96
C LEU A 151 3.07 -4.25 -13.97
N ASN A 152 3.59 -5.45 -13.71
CA ASN A 152 4.38 -6.16 -14.70
C ASN A 152 3.48 -6.62 -15.85
N GLN A 153 4.05 -6.66 -17.06
CA GLN A 153 3.34 -7.18 -18.23
C GLN A 153 2.95 -8.65 -18.02
N GLY A 154 1.69 -8.99 -18.31
CA GLY A 154 1.14 -10.32 -18.09
C GLY A 154 -0.40 -10.32 -18.05
N PRO A 155 -1.01 -11.48 -17.72
CA PRO A 155 -2.47 -11.64 -17.74
C PRO A 155 -3.22 -10.62 -16.89
N VAL A 156 -2.70 -10.34 -15.68
CA VAL A 156 -3.25 -9.35 -14.75
C VAL A 156 -3.30 -7.95 -15.37
N CYS A 157 -2.18 -7.52 -15.96
CA CYS A 157 -2.07 -6.23 -16.63
C CYS A 157 -3.05 -6.17 -17.82
N SER A 158 -3.04 -7.17 -18.70
CA SER A 158 -3.94 -7.26 -19.86
C SER A 158 -5.41 -7.20 -19.46
N GLN A 159 -5.81 -7.93 -18.41
CA GLN A 159 -7.19 -7.97 -17.96
C GLN A 159 -7.67 -6.60 -17.47
N LEU A 160 -6.83 -5.87 -16.73
CA LEU A 160 -7.17 -4.53 -16.26
C LEU A 160 -7.30 -3.52 -17.41
N PHE A 161 -6.47 -3.63 -18.44
CA PHE A 161 -6.60 -2.80 -19.65
C PHE A 161 -7.88 -3.10 -20.46
N CYS A 162 -8.43 -4.30 -20.34
CA CYS A 162 -9.72 -4.64 -20.95
C CYS A 162 -10.93 -4.14 -20.14
N VAL A 163 -10.84 -4.21 -18.80
CA VAL A 163 -11.98 -3.90 -17.92
C VAL A 163 -12.07 -2.42 -17.58
N TYR A 164 -10.93 -1.72 -17.49
CA TYR A 164 -10.83 -0.30 -17.12
C TYR A 164 -11.62 0.06 -15.83
N PRO A 165 -11.15 -0.40 -14.67
CA PRO A 165 -11.86 -0.21 -13.41
C PRO A 165 -11.95 1.25 -12.96
N ASP A 166 -13.09 1.64 -12.39
CA ASP A 166 -13.32 3.02 -11.92
C ASP A 166 -12.65 3.34 -10.57
N THR A 167 -12.27 2.31 -9.80
CA THR A 167 -11.64 2.47 -8.48
C THR A 167 -10.47 1.52 -8.29
N PHE A 168 -9.51 1.95 -7.48
CA PHE A 168 -8.31 1.21 -7.12
C PHE A 168 -8.63 -0.13 -6.46
N GLU A 169 -9.61 -0.16 -5.55
CA GLU A 169 -9.99 -1.41 -4.88
C GLU A 169 -10.67 -2.40 -5.83
N GLU A 170 -11.45 -1.92 -6.80
CA GLU A 170 -11.99 -2.75 -7.87
C GLU A 170 -10.87 -3.31 -8.76
N ALA A 171 -9.90 -2.47 -9.12
CA ALA A 171 -8.72 -2.90 -9.86
C ALA A 171 -7.93 -3.99 -9.10
N VAL A 172 -7.76 -3.84 -7.78
CA VAL A 172 -7.11 -4.83 -6.92
C VAL A 172 -7.89 -6.15 -6.92
N ARG A 173 -9.22 -6.11 -6.78
CA ARG A 173 -10.07 -7.30 -6.78
C ARG A 173 -9.94 -8.08 -8.10
N ILE A 174 -10.00 -7.38 -9.23
CA ILE A 174 -9.81 -7.96 -10.56
C ILE A 174 -8.40 -8.57 -10.65
N ALA A 175 -7.37 -7.82 -10.27
CA ALA A 175 -5.99 -8.26 -10.36
C ALA A 175 -5.72 -9.55 -9.57
N LEU A 176 -6.26 -9.63 -8.36
CA LEU A 176 -6.13 -10.82 -7.52
C LEU A 176 -6.88 -12.02 -8.11
N SER A 177 -8.09 -11.81 -8.65
CA SER A 177 -8.84 -12.89 -9.32
C SER A 177 -8.10 -13.42 -10.55
N GLU A 178 -7.53 -12.54 -11.38
CA GLU A 178 -6.80 -12.92 -12.58
C GLU A 178 -5.47 -13.62 -12.24
N SER A 179 -4.79 -13.17 -11.18
CA SER A 179 -3.58 -13.84 -10.67
C SER A 179 -3.86 -15.28 -10.22
N PHE A 180 -5.03 -15.52 -9.63
CA PHE A 180 -5.44 -16.86 -9.21
C PHE A 180 -5.81 -17.76 -10.39
N SER A 181 -6.57 -17.22 -11.36
CA SER A 181 -6.96 -17.92 -12.59
C SER A 181 -5.75 -18.31 -13.45
N SER A 182 -4.80 -17.39 -13.64
CA SER A 182 -3.57 -17.65 -14.40
C SER A 182 -2.69 -18.71 -13.75
N SER A 183 -2.49 -18.63 -12.42
CA SER A 183 -1.76 -19.65 -11.67
C SER A 183 -2.41 -21.04 -11.81
N SER A 184 -3.74 -21.10 -11.67
CA SER A 184 -4.50 -22.34 -11.85
C SER A 184 -4.38 -22.91 -13.27
N ALA A 185 -4.41 -22.05 -14.29
CA ALA A 185 -4.25 -22.45 -15.69
C ALA A 185 -2.83 -22.95 -16.00
N HIS A 186 -1.79 -22.39 -15.38
CA HIS A 186 -0.42 -22.90 -15.49
C HIS A 186 -0.26 -24.29 -14.88
N VAL A 187 -0.87 -24.54 -13.71
CA VAL A 187 -0.88 -25.86 -13.07
C VAL A 187 -1.60 -26.89 -13.93
N LEU A 188 -2.79 -26.56 -14.43
CA LEU A 188 -3.56 -27.42 -15.33
C LEU A 188 -2.81 -27.75 -16.63
N ARG A 189 -2.10 -26.76 -17.21
CA ARG A 189 -1.29 -26.96 -18.41
C ARG A 189 -0.05 -27.82 -18.15
N GLY A 190 0.56 -27.73 -16.96
CA GLY A 190 1.66 -28.60 -16.54
C GLY A 190 1.23 -30.05 -16.35
N LEU A 191 0.01 -30.29 -15.87
CA LEU A 191 -0.55 -31.64 -15.69
C LEU A 191 -0.97 -32.28 -17.02
N LEU A 192 -1.49 -31.50 -17.97
CA LEU A 192 -1.87 -31.98 -19.30
C LEU A 192 -0.69 -32.05 -20.30
N GLY A 193 0.45 -31.42 -19.99
CA GLY A 193 1.65 -31.39 -20.84
C GLY A 193 2.54 -32.64 -20.78
N HIS A 194 2.25 -33.60 -19.88
CA HIS A 194 2.94 -34.90 -19.81
C HIS A 194 2.24 -36.02 -20.62
N GLY A 195 1.27 -35.68 -21.46
CA GLY A 195 0.72 -36.59 -22.46
C GLY A 195 1.61 -36.65 -23.70
N CYS A 196 2.38 -37.74 -23.83
CA CYS A 196 3.20 -38.04 -25.01
C CYS A 196 2.33 -38.09 -26.28
N LEU A 197 2.37 -37.05 -27.10
CA LEU A 197 1.84 -37.08 -28.46
C LEU A 197 3.01 -37.37 -29.41
N HIS A 198 3.16 -38.64 -29.78
CA HIS A 198 3.90 -39.01 -30.98
C HIS A 198 3.21 -38.37 -32.19
N ALA A 199 3.84 -37.34 -32.75
CA ALA A 199 3.42 -36.73 -34.00
C ALA A 199 3.95 -37.56 -35.19
N HIS A 200 3.04 -38.22 -35.91
CA HIS A 200 3.27 -38.68 -37.28
C HIS A 200 3.31 -37.47 -38.23
N PRO A 201 4.19 -37.45 -39.25
CA PRO A 201 4.31 -36.31 -40.15
C PRO A 201 3.29 -36.42 -41.28
N GLY A 202 2.44 -35.40 -41.41
CA GLY A 202 1.62 -35.25 -42.61
C GLY A 202 0.51 -34.23 -42.43
N ILE A 203 0.40 -33.34 -43.43
CA ILE A 203 -0.75 -32.48 -43.77
C ILE A 203 -0.63 -31.01 -43.30
N GLY A 204 -0.14 -30.19 -44.25
CA GLY A 204 -0.81 -28.97 -44.72
C GLY A 204 -1.03 -27.82 -43.74
N ARG A 205 -0.21 -26.77 -43.87
CA ARG A 205 -0.50 -25.43 -43.30
C ARG A 205 -1.75 -24.83 -43.96
N PRO A 206 -2.69 -24.25 -43.18
CA PRO A 206 -3.51 -23.15 -43.66
C PRO A 206 -2.97 -21.80 -43.15
N HIS A 207 -3.21 -20.78 -43.96
CA HIS A 207 -2.81 -19.39 -43.79
C HIS A 207 -3.19 -18.78 -42.42
N MET A 208 -2.21 -18.11 -41.79
CA MET A 208 -2.46 -17.18 -40.68
C MET A 208 -3.07 -15.88 -41.21
N PHE A 209 -4.28 -15.56 -40.75
CA PHE A 209 -4.80 -14.19 -40.77
C PHE A 209 -4.04 -13.37 -39.73
N GLN A 210 -3.27 -12.38 -40.20
CA GLN A 210 -2.60 -11.38 -39.39
C GLN A 210 -3.63 -10.36 -38.87
N LEU A 211 -3.98 -10.43 -37.58
CA LEU A 211 -4.62 -9.31 -36.89
C LEU A 211 -3.54 -8.31 -36.50
N ARG A 212 -3.40 -7.25 -37.32
CA ARG A 212 -2.57 -6.08 -37.03
C ARG A 212 -3.17 -5.32 -35.84
N LEU A 213 -2.43 -5.25 -34.74
CA LEU A 213 -2.65 -4.30 -33.64
C LEU A 213 -2.14 -2.90 -34.07
N PRO A 214 -2.86 -1.78 -33.84
CA PRO A 214 -2.56 -0.49 -34.50
C PRO A 214 -1.43 0.38 -33.90
N TRP A 215 -0.68 -0.07 -32.91
CA TRP A 215 0.15 0.84 -32.08
C TRP A 215 1.67 0.68 -32.19
N LEU A 216 2.18 0.33 -33.37
CA LEU A 216 3.63 0.41 -33.64
C LEU A 216 3.93 1.40 -34.76
N LEU A 217 3.92 2.69 -34.41
CA LEU A 217 4.62 3.74 -35.15
C LEU A 217 5.37 4.64 -34.16
N PHE A 218 6.52 4.15 -33.69
CA PHE A 218 7.66 5.02 -33.37
C PHE A 218 8.93 4.37 -33.95
N PRO A 219 9.74 5.10 -34.74
CA PRO A 219 10.86 4.51 -35.46
C PRO A 219 12.03 4.20 -34.52
N ARG A 220 12.47 2.95 -34.59
CA ARG A 220 13.71 2.40 -34.03
C ARG A 220 14.91 3.00 -34.78
N MET A 221 15.66 3.90 -34.17
CA MET A 221 17.02 4.23 -34.61
C MET A 221 18.00 3.30 -33.89
N SER A 222 18.65 2.43 -34.65
CA SER A 222 19.79 1.64 -34.21
C SER A 222 20.98 1.94 -35.11
N GLY A 223 22.02 2.53 -34.54
CA GLY A 223 23.34 2.63 -35.13
C GLY A 223 24.37 2.49 -34.01
N ILE A 224 25.09 1.37 -33.99
CA ILE A 224 26.29 1.18 -33.16
C ILE A 224 27.49 1.26 -34.12
N SER A 225 28.44 2.15 -33.86
CA SER A 225 29.86 1.86 -34.08
C SER A 225 30.79 2.87 -33.39
N PRO A 226 32.05 2.50 -33.10
CA PRO A 226 32.75 2.87 -31.87
C PRO A 226 33.90 3.86 -32.08
N CYS A 227 34.20 4.66 -31.05
CA CYS A 227 35.48 5.29 -30.66
C CYS A 227 35.19 5.94 -29.29
N GLY A 228 35.82 5.59 -28.17
CA GLY A 228 37.20 5.96 -27.85
C GLY A 228 37.20 7.12 -26.82
N VAL A 229 37.28 6.77 -25.53
CA VAL A 229 37.93 7.50 -24.40
C VAL A 229 37.69 9.02 -24.27
N SER A 230 37.06 9.48 -23.17
CA SER A 230 37.78 10.00 -21.99
C SER A 230 36.85 10.73 -20.99
N ARG A 231 37.30 10.74 -19.74
CA ARG A 231 36.65 11.31 -18.55
C ARG A 231 37.15 12.77 -18.34
N VAL A 232 36.35 13.55 -17.60
CA VAL A 232 36.66 14.82 -16.88
C VAL A 232 36.60 16.12 -17.71
N TYR A 233 35.64 17.01 -17.43
CA TYR A 233 35.80 18.25 -16.61
C TYR A 233 34.52 19.10 -16.55
N LEU A 234 34.46 19.83 -15.45
CA LEU A 234 33.43 20.73 -14.93
C LEU A 234 33.28 22.05 -15.73
N THR A 235 32.12 22.68 -15.52
CA THR A 235 31.85 24.14 -15.42
C THR A 235 31.70 25.02 -16.67
N TRP A 236 30.81 26.03 -16.50
CA TRP A 236 30.51 27.22 -17.31
C TRP A 236 29.58 26.95 -18.51
N PHE A 237 28.37 27.51 -18.62
CA PHE A 237 28.05 28.95 -18.64
C PHE A 237 26.60 29.24 -18.20
N LEU A 238 26.45 30.15 -17.23
CA LEU A 238 25.41 31.19 -17.23
C LEU A 238 25.79 32.24 -18.29
N PRO A 239 24.80 32.93 -18.90
CA PRO A 239 24.89 34.38 -18.91
C PRO A 239 23.57 35.07 -18.49
N SER A 240 23.78 35.93 -17.50
CA SER A 240 23.19 37.21 -17.13
C SER A 240 22.16 37.90 -18.04
N GLU A 241 21.08 38.35 -17.36
CA GLU A 241 20.54 39.72 -17.28
C GLU A 241 20.24 40.53 -18.54
N TRP A 242 18.98 40.94 -18.71
CA TRP A 242 18.60 42.32 -19.06
C TRP A 242 17.42 42.80 -18.18
N SER A 243 17.59 43.98 -17.60
CA SER A 243 16.67 44.74 -16.74
C SER A 243 15.48 45.33 -17.51
N THR A 244 14.34 45.50 -16.84
CA THR A 244 13.73 46.79 -16.43
C THR A 244 12.67 46.52 -15.37
#